data_AF-A0AAV3JVK6-F1
#
_entry.id   AF-A0AAV3JVK6-F1
#
_cell.length_a   1.000
_cell.length_b   1.000
_cell.length_c   1.000
_cell.angle_alpha   90.00
_cell.angle_beta   90.00
_cell.angle_gamma   90.00
#
_symmetry.space_group_name_H-M   'P 1'
#
loop_
_entity.id
_entity.type
_entity.pdbx_description
1 polymer ?
#
loop_
_entity_poly.entity_id
_entity_poly.type
_entity_poly.pdbx_seq_one_letter_code
_entity_poly.pdbx_strand_id
1 'polypeptide(L)'
;MNFKILNQNILMSCLLASFFLTGCVSNRIIGENTRELFTKYDSGYEWITLTEDDVIAFGKPSVSLPNEPEDSIVIAGKKYSYVISKGGNDFIQLISQLNPQYIQISNELDFNAPASNSNHFYGHIRFSYTPPNGKLNEKESALFKQYGVIPCDYEKTLELHKFELNLRGTVYPPVNNLKKITPLSKPYHVRIQYLHDKSGKVPLSTKEKLASLPLLPFTLTFDIIALPAKVMGIIYQP
;
A
#
# COMPACT_ATOMS: atom_id res chain seq x y z
N MET A 1 22.39 87.12 -15.50
CA MET A 1 22.87 85.72 -15.46
C MET A 1 21.72 84.83 -15.93
N ASN A 2 21.93 84.04 -16.99
CA ASN A 2 20.89 83.38 -17.80
C ASN A 2 20.16 82.25 -17.05
N PHE A 3 18.87 82.43 -16.76
CA PHE A 3 17.99 81.41 -16.15
C PHE A 3 17.59 80.25 -17.08
N LYS A 4 17.99 80.27 -18.36
CA LYS A 4 17.69 79.19 -19.32
C LYS A 4 18.59 77.96 -19.22
N ILE A 5 19.78 78.07 -18.63
CA ILE A 5 20.77 76.98 -18.61
C ILE A 5 20.51 75.99 -17.46
N LEU A 6 19.84 76.42 -16.38
CA LEU A 6 19.59 75.58 -15.21
C LEU A 6 18.49 74.52 -15.43
N ASN A 7 17.53 74.78 -16.33
CA ASN A 7 16.38 73.89 -16.55
C ASN A 7 16.69 72.69 -17.48
N GLN A 8 17.74 72.80 -18.30
CA GLN A 8 18.08 71.76 -19.28
C GLN A 8 18.92 70.63 -18.66
N ASN A 9 19.72 70.94 -17.64
CA ASN A 9 20.54 69.95 -16.92
C ASN A 9 19.73 69.16 -15.88
N ILE A 10 18.67 69.75 -15.32
CA ILE A 10 17.78 69.07 -14.36
C ILE A 10 16.85 68.09 -15.10
N LEU A 11 16.36 68.44 -16.29
CA LEU A 11 15.50 67.56 -17.09
C LEU A 11 16.25 66.32 -17.62
N MET A 12 17.54 66.45 -17.95
CA MET A 12 18.36 65.31 -18.38
C MET A 12 18.80 64.39 -17.23
N SER A 13 18.90 64.90 -16.01
CA SER A 13 19.24 64.07 -14.85
C SER A 13 18.09 63.17 -14.38
N CYS A 14 16.83 63.57 -14.62
CA CYS A 14 15.67 62.75 -14.27
C CYS A 14 15.37 61.62 -15.28
N LEU A 15 15.78 61.77 -16.54
CA LEU A 15 15.62 60.73 -17.58
C LEU A 15 16.65 59.60 -17.49
N LEU A 16 17.80 59.84 -16.83
CA LEU A 16 18.82 58.82 -16.60
C LEU A 16 18.59 58.03 -15.30
N ALA A 17 17.85 58.58 -14.34
CA ALA A 17 17.53 57.89 -13.08
C ALA A 17 16.39 56.86 -13.20
N SER A 18 15.58 56.92 -14.26
CA SER A 18 14.49 55.97 -14.51
C SER A 18 14.94 54.66 -15.16
N PHE A 19 16.20 54.55 -15.63
CA PHE A 19 16.73 53.30 -16.20
C PHE A 19 17.39 52.36 -15.19
N PHE A 20 17.54 52.77 -13.92
CA PHE A 20 18.19 51.96 -12.88
C PHE A 20 17.23 51.37 -11.84
N LEU A 21 15.91 51.55 -12.01
CA LEU A 21 14.88 50.85 -11.22
C LEU A 21 14.39 49.60 -11.98
N THR A 22 15.31 48.74 -12.42
CA THR A 22 14.96 47.36 -12.72
C THR A 22 14.78 46.64 -11.38
N GLY A 23 13.53 46.34 -11.05
CA GLY A 23 13.18 45.74 -9.77
C GLY A 23 13.95 44.46 -9.50
N CYS A 24 14.67 44.41 -8.38
CA CYS A 24 15.14 43.16 -7.80
C CYS A 24 13.93 42.37 -7.29
N VAL A 25 13.26 41.64 -8.18
CA VAL A 25 12.37 40.57 -7.75
C VAL A 25 13.26 39.54 -7.08
N SER A 26 13.09 39.37 -5.76
CA SER A 26 13.88 38.43 -4.98
C SER A 26 13.79 37.03 -5.59
N ASN A 27 14.94 36.41 -5.83
CA ASN A 27 15.08 35.04 -6.37
C ASN A 27 14.30 33.97 -5.56
N ARG A 28 13.81 34.30 -4.36
CA ARG A 28 12.92 33.43 -3.57
C ARG A 28 11.56 33.20 -4.25
N ILE A 29 10.95 34.22 -4.86
CA ILE A 29 9.62 34.11 -5.50
C ILE A 29 9.72 33.31 -6.82
N ILE A 30 10.85 33.45 -7.54
CA ILE A 30 11.12 32.70 -8.77
C ILE A 30 11.49 31.24 -8.45
N GLY A 31 12.22 31.00 -7.36
CA GLY A 31 12.64 29.66 -6.92
C GLY A 31 11.49 28.78 -6.39
N GLU A 32 10.46 29.37 -5.77
CA GLU A 32 9.26 28.63 -5.34
C GLU A 32 8.36 28.24 -6.52
N ASN A 33 8.09 29.17 -7.45
CA ASN A 33 7.26 28.88 -8.64
C ASN A 33 7.92 27.85 -9.58
N THR A 34 9.25 27.91 -9.74
CA THR A 34 9.97 26.95 -10.61
C THR A 34 10.03 25.53 -10.05
N ARG A 35 9.95 25.36 -8.73
CA ARG A 35 9.82 24.03 -8.11
C ARG A 35 8.48 23.39 -8.45
N GLU A 36 7.41 24.16 -8.56
CA GLU A 36 6.09 23.64 -8.94
C GLU A 36 6.05 23.19 -10.42
N LEU A 37 6.76 23.88 -11.32
CA LEU A 37 6.80 23.57 -12.76
C LEU A 37 7.37 22.18 -13.08
N PHE A 38 8.21 21.62 -12.20
CA PHE A 38 8.83 20.31 -12.39
C PHE A 38 8.35 19.27 -11.38
N THR A 39 7.19 19.50 -10.78
CA THR A 39 6.50 18.52 -9.93
C THR A 39 5.17 18.16 -10.55
N LYS A 40 4.80 16.88 -10.46
CA LYS A 40 3.43 16.43 -10.74
C LYS A 40 2.81 15.92 -9.46
N TYR A 41 1.49 15.98 -9.38
CA TYR A 41 0.76 15.20 -8.40
C TYR A 41 0.72 13.75 -8.89
N ASP A 42 1.17 12.83 -8.05
CA ASP A 42 1.05 11.40 -8.28
C ASP A 42 0.21 10.78 -7.17
N SER A 43 -0.62 9.83 -7.55
CA SER A 43 -1.52 9.13 -6.64
C SER A 43 -1.46 7.65 -6.95
N GLY A 44 -1.17 6.85 -5.94
CA GLY A 44 -1.12 5.41 -6.05
C GLY A 44 -1.40 4.74 -4.72
N TYR A 45 -1.45 3.42 -4.76
CA TYR A 45 -1.61 2.60 -3.58
C TYR A 45 -0.37 1.72 -3.40
N GLU A 46 0.03 1.52 -2.16
CA GLU A 46 1.05 0.54 -1.81
C GLU A 46 0.60 -0.34 -0.65
N TRP A 47 1.08 -1.58 -0.64
CA TRP A 47 0.87 -2.49 0.47
C TRP A 47 2.02 -2.36 1.46
N ILE A 48 1.70 -2.08 2.72
CA ILE A 48 2.64 -2.04 3.83
C ILE A 48 2.39 -3.25 4.71
N THR A 49 3.40 -4.11 4.89
CA THR A 49 3.32 -5.23 5.83
C THR A 49 3.38 -4.71 7.27
N LEU A 50 2.32 -4.95 8.05
CA LEU A 50 2.24 -4.60 9.47
C LEU A 50 2.71 -5.75 10.37
N THR A 51 2.43 -6.99 9.96
CA THR A 51 2.76 -8.18 10.74
C THR A 51 3.12 -9.34 9.82
N GLU A 52 4.12 -10.11 10.21
CA GLU A 52 4.58 -11.29 9.50
C GLU A 52 5.01 -12.35 10.53
N ASP A 53 4.37 -13.51 10.47
CA ASP A 53 4.53 -14.59 11.44
C ASP A 53 4.30 -15.97 10.80
N ASP A 54 4.72 -17.02 11.49
CA ASP A 54 4.35 -18.39 11.14
C ASP A 54 3.38 -18.92 12.20
N VAL A 55 2.16 -19.28 11.78
CA VAL A 55 1.17 -19.91 12.67
C VAL A 55 1.45 -21.40 12.82
N ILE A 56 1.43 -21.89 14.05
CA ILE A 56 1.89 -23.24 14.41
C ILE A 56 0.82 -24.09 15.10
N ALA A 57 -0.23 -23.47 15.65
CA ALA A 57 -1.27 -24.19 16.37
C ALA A 57 -2.59 -23.39 16.37
N PHE A 58 -3.72 -24.07 16.57
CA PHE A 58 -5.02 -23.45 16.77
C PHE A 58 -5.83 -24.15 17.86
N GLY A 59 -6.78 -23.44 18.46
CA GLY A 59 -7.65 -24.01 19.49
C GLY A 59 -8.82 -23.10 19.83
N LYS A 60 -9.84 -23.69 20.47
CA LYS A 60 -10.94 -22.92 21.05
C LYS A 60 -10.54 -22.41 22.44
N PRO A 61 -10.79 -21.13 22.78
CA PRO A 61 -10.60 -20.63 24.14
C PRO A 61 -11.35 -21.51 25.15
N SER A 62 -10.68 -21.92 26.23
CA SER A 62 -11.34 -22.65 27.33
C SER A 62 -12.20 -21.74 28.23
N VAL A 63 -12.03 -20.43 28.09
CA VAL A 63 -12.74 -19.37 28.80
C VAL A 63 -13.19 -18.34 27.78
N SER A 64 -14.39 -17.79 27.94
CA SER A 64 -14.87 -16.70 27.08
C SER A 64 -13.91 -15.52 27.13
N LEU A 65 -13.54 -15.01 25.96
CA LEU A 65 -12.65 -13.87 25.84
C LEU A 65 -13.49 -12.58 25.93
N PRO A 66 -13.07 -11.56 26.70
CA PRO A 66 -13.80 -10.31 26.80
C PRO A 66 -13.96 -9.66 25.42
N ASN A 67 -15.18 -9.25 25.07
CA ASN A 67 -15.53 -8.59 23.80
C ASN A 67 -15.33 -9.45 22.54
N GLU A 68 -15.21 -10.77 22.68
CA GLU A 68 -15.09 -11.70 21.56
C GLU A 68 -16.28 -12.67 21.56
N PRO A 69 -16.76 -13.12 20.39
CA PRO A 69 -17.82 -14.13 20.31
C PRO A 69 -17.44 -15.46 20.98
N GLU A 70 -18.43 -16.20 21.49
CA GLU A 70 -18.20 -17.51 22.14
C GLU A 70 -17.59 -18.56 21.20
N ASP A 71 -17.78 -18.39 19.89
CA ASP A 71 -17.28 -19.25 18.84
C ASP A 71 -15.93 -18.79 18.29
N SER A 72 -15.26 -17.86 18.99
CA SER A 72 -13.93 -17.39 18.64
C SER A 72 -12.89 -18.51 18.70
N ILE A 73 -11.85 -18.37 17.88
CA ILE A 73 -10.74 -19.32 17.80
C ILE A 73 -9.44 -18.59 18.04
N VAL A 74 -8.56 -19.21 18.82
CA VAL A 74 -7.19 -18.73 19.00
C VAL A 74 -6.28 -19.47 18.05
N ILE A 75 -5.48 -18.72 17.31
CA ILE A 75 -4.37 -19.22 16.50
C ILE A 75 -3.09 -18.74 17.17
N ALA A 76 -2.17 -19.65 17.43
CA ALA A 76 -0.87 -19.33 17.99
C ALA A 76 0.18 -19.28 16.89
N GLY A 77 0.86 -18.15 16.77
CA GLY A 77 2.05 -17.97 15.95
C GLY A 77 3.34 -18.02 16.75
N LYS A 78 4.47 -17.94 16.06
CA LYS A 78 5.79 -17.88 16.69
C LYS A 78 6.02 -16.53 17.37
N LYS A 79 5.45 -15.44 16.83
CA LYS A 79 5.65 -14.07 17.32
C LYS A 79 4.39 -13.50 17.98
N TYR A 80 3.20 -13.83 17.46
CA TYR A 80 1.94 -13.25 17.89
C TYR A 80 0.88 -14.33 18.16
N SER A 81 -0.25 -13.90 18.69
CA SER A 81 -1.45 -14.72 18.83
C SER A 81 -2.62 -14.02 18.17
N TYR A 82 -3.51 -14.78 17.59
CA TYR A 82 -4.60 -14.25 16.77
C TYR A 82 -5.92 -14.79 17.31
N VAL A 83 -6.88 -13.91 17.52
CA VAL A 83 -8.25 -14.31 17.85
C VAL A 83 -9.10 -14.07 16.63
N ILE A 84 -9.65 -15.14 16.06
CA ILE A 84 -10.60 -15.10 14.96
C ILE A 84 -11.99 -14.91 15.55
N SER A 85 -12.56 -13.74 15.34
CA SER A 85 -13.87 -13.33 15.84
C SER A 85 -14.99 -13.53 14.82
N LYS A 86 -14.65 -13.76 13.54
CA LYS A 86 -15.64 -14.13 12.50
C LYS A 86 -15.07 -15.20 11.59
N GLY A 87 -15.89 -16.20 11.28
CA GLY A 87 -15.56 -17.31 10.37
C GLY A 87 -14.72 -18.41 11.02
N GLY A 88 -14.39 -18.30 12.31
CA GLY A 88 -13.67 -19.33 13.04
C GLY A 88 -14.46 -20.64 13.12
N ASN A 89 -15.70 -20.60 13.59
CA ASN A 89 -16.54 -21.80 13.66
C ASN A 89 -16.74 -22.46 12.29
N ASP A 90 -17.01 -21.67 11.26
CA ASP A 90 -17.11 -22.16 9.88
C ASP A 90 -15.81 -22.84 9.42
N PHE A 91 -14.66 -22.26 9.75
CA PHE A 91 -13.36 -22.86 9.48
C PHE A 91 -13.19 -24.22 10.16
N ILE A 92 -13.51 -24.34 11.45
CA ILE A 92 -13.40 -25.61 12.16
C ILE A 92 -14.41 -26.62 11.61
N GLN A 93 -15.64 -26.20 11.38
CA GLN A 93 -16.69 -27.07 10.84
C GLN A 93 -16.31 -27.61 9.46
N LEU A 94 -15.71 -26.78 8.60
CA LEU A 94 -15.26 -27.18 7.28
C LEU A 94 -14.04 -28.09 7.35
N ILE A 95 -12.97 -27.66 8.03
CA ILE A 95 -11.69 -28.39 8.07
C ILE A 95 -11.79 -29.70 8.86
N SER A 96 -12.65 -29.79 9.88
CA SER A 96 -12.85 -31.04 10.64
C SER A 96 -13.63 -32.12 9.88
N GLN A 97 -14.41 -31.73 8.88
CA GLN A 97 -15.23 -32.66 8.08
C GLN A 97 -14.57 -33.06 6.76
N LEU A 98 -13.56 -32.31 6.32
CA LEU A 98 -12.73 -32.66 5.17
C LEU A 98 -11.54 -33.51 5.61
N ASN A 99 -11.07 -34.40 4.74
CA ASN A 99 -9.85 -35.14 5.03
C ASN A 99 -8.62 -34.22 4.81
N PRO A 100 -7.79 -33.99 5.84
CA PRO A 100 -6.67 -33.06 5.75
C PRO A 100 -5.60 -33.46 4.72
N GLN A 101 -5.49 -34.75 4.36
CA GLN A 101 -4.54 -35.22 3.36
C GLN A 101 -4.83 -34.68 1.95
N TYR A 102 -6.08 -34.30 1.69
CA TYR A 102 -6.53 -33.81 0.39
C TYR A 102 -6.70 -32.29 0.35
N ILE A 103 -6.39 -31.59 1.45
CA ILE A 103 -6.45 -30.13 1.53
C ILE A 103 -5.12 -29.54 1.08
N GLN A 104 -5.20 -28.57 0.16
CA GLN A 104 -4.07 -27.80 -0.33
C GLN A 104 -4.33 -26.31 -0.08
N ILE A 105 -3.68 -25.79 0.96
CA ILE A 105 -3.68 -24.36 1.29
C ILE A 105 -2.44 -23.74 0.66
N SER A 106 -2.59 -22.56 0.02
CA SER A 106 -1.44 -21.77 -0.44
C SER A 106 -0.53 -21.44 0.73
N ASN A 107 0.79 -21.51 0.55
CA ASN A 107 1.71 -21.33 1.67
C ASN A 107 1.66 -19.91 2.28
N GLU A 108 1.23 -18.91 1.50
CA GLU A 108 1.05 -17.54 1.95
C GLU A 108 -0.43 -17.28 2.25
N LEU A 109 -0.71 -16.84 3.48
CA LEU A 109 -2.00 -16.36 3.94
C LEU A 109 -1.92 -14.85 4.17
N ASP A 110 -2.42 -14.11 3.19
CA ASP A 110 -2.43 -12.64 3.22
C ASP A 110 -3.77 -12.11 3.74
N PHE A 111 -3.70 -11.26 4.76
CA PHE A 111 -4.84 -10.57 5.35
C PHE A 111 -4.63 -9.06 5.30
N ASN A 112 -5.73 -8.33 5.40
CA ASN A 112 -5.76 -6.88 5.34
C ASN A 112 -6.06 -6.27 6.71
N ALA A 113 -5.43 -5.15 7.01
CA ALA A 113 -5.74 -4.29 8.14
C ALA A 113 -6.47 -3.02 7.65
N PRO A 114 -7.46 -2.52 8.40
CA PRO A 114 -8.19 -1.30 8.03
C PRO A 114 -7.35 -0.02 8.18
N ALA A 115 -6.32 -0.04 9.03
CA ALA A 115 -5.45 1.09 9.30
C ALA A 115 -4.02 0.62 9.64
N SER A 116 -3.04 1.49 9.47
CA SER A 116 -1.62 1.20 9.71
C SER A 116 -1.27 0.87 11.16
N ASN A 117 -2.09 1.31 12.13
CA ASN A 117 -1.94 1.03 13.56
C ASN A 117 -3.00 0.06 14.10
N SER A 118 -3.78 -0.57 13.21
CA SER A 118 -4.83 -1.50 13.59
C SER A 118 -4.23 -2.82 14.08
N ASN A 119 -4.73 -3.31 15.21
CA ASN A 119 -4.54 -4.70 15.63
C ASN A 119 -5.62 -5.64 15.06
N HIS A 120 -6.63 -5.11 14.38
CA HIS A 120 -7.63 -5.92 13.69
C HIS A 120 -7.21 -6.24 12.25
N PHE A 121 -7.61 -7.42 11.78
CA PHE A 121 -7.42 -7.87 10.42
C PHE A 121 -8.68 -8.53 9.86
N TYR A 122 -8.76 -8.58 8.53
CA TYR A 122 -9.81 -9.25 7.79
C TYR A 122 -9.27 -9.80 6.47
N GLY A 123 -9.93 -10.80 5.92
CA GLY A 123 -9.54 -11.35 4.62
C GLY A 123 -10.28 -12.64 4.35
N HIS A 124 -9.72 -13.47 3.49
CA HIS A 124 -10.26 -14.77 3.17
C HIS A 124 -9.16 -15.82 3.15
N ILE A 125 -9.48 -17.03 3.61
CA ILE A 125 -8.66 -18.21 3.37
C ILE A 125 -9.25 -18.96 2.18
N ARG A 126 -8.40 -19.25 1.20
CA ARG A 126 -8.73 -20.09 0.06
C ARG A 126 -7.88 -21.35 0.08
N PHE A 127 -8.51 -22.48 -0.22
CA PHE A 127 -7.80 -23.75 -0.37
C PHE A 127 -8.49 -24.63 -1.40
N SER A 128 -7.71 -25.50 -2.04
CA SER A 128 -8.24 -26.55 -2.92
C SER A 128 -8.40 -27.86 -2.16
N TYR A 129 -9.38 -28.65 -2.58
CA TYR A 129 -9.61 -30.01 -2.07
C TYR A 129 -9.55 -31.02 -3.22
N THR A 130 -8.64 -31.99 -3.15
CA THR A 130 -8.48 -33.03 -4.19
C THR A 130 -8.93 -34.39 -3.66
N PRO A 131 -10.23 -34.73 -3.77
CA PRO A 131 -10.75 -36.00 -3.26
C PRO A 131 -10.07 -37.19 -3.97
N PRO A 132 -9.97 -38.36 -3.29
CA PRO A 132 -9.19 -39.49 -3.79
C PRO A 132 -9.70 -40.05 -5.12
N ASN A 133 -11.02 -39.95 -5.37
CA ASN A 133 -11.67 -40.43 -6.58
C ASN A 133 -11.95 -39.30 -7.59
N GLY A 134 -11.38 -38.10 -7.37
CA GLY A 134 -11.62 -36.91 -8.20
C GLY A 134 -13.03 -36.31 -8.10
N LYS A 135 -13.94 -36.91 -7.32
CA LYS A 135 -15.32 -36.44 -7.10
C LYS A 135 -15.62 -36.30 -5.62
N LEU A 136 -16.37 -35.26 -5.27
CA LEU A 136 -16.88 -35.08 -3.92
C LEU A 136 -17.94 -36.14 -3.59
N ASN A 137 -17.89 -36.69 -2.39
CA ASN A 137 -18.98 -37.48 -1.84
C ASN A 137 -20.18 -36.59 -1.43
N GLU A 138 -21.26 -37.19 -0.93
CA GLU A 138 -22.48 -36.45 -0.56
C GLU A 138 -22.23 -35.37 0.51
N LYS A 139 -21.45 -35.70 1.55
CA LYS A 139 -21.10 -34.77 2.63
C LYS A 139 -20.21 -33.63 2.14
N GLU A 140 -19.18 -33.98 1.37
CA GLU A 140 -18.26 -33.01 0.77
C GLU A 140 -18.98 -32.09 -0.22
N SER A 141 -19.95 -32.62 -0.97
CA SER A 141 -20.78 -31.85 -1.90
C SER A 141 -21.68 -30.86 -1.16
N ALA A 142 -22.23 -31.23 0.00
CA ALA A 142 -22.99 -30.32 0.85
C ALA A 142 -22.11 -29.18 1.39
N LEU A 143 -20.90 -29.50 1.86
CA LEU A 143 -19.91 -28.50 2.27
C LEU A 143 -19.52 -27.58 1.12
N PHE A 144 -19.30 -28.11 -0.08
CA PHE A 144 -18.96 -27.31 -1.26
C PHE A 144 -20.10 -26.40 -1.70
N LYS A 145 -21.37 -26.81 -1.55
CA LYS A 145 -22.50 -25.90 -1.78
C LYS A 145 -22.53 -24.72 -0.80
N GLN A 146 -22.06 -24.93 0.42
CA GLN A 146 -22.08 -23.91 1.48
C GLN A 146 -20.87 -22.97 1.42
N TYR A 147 -19.68 -23.52 1.16
CA TYR A 147 -18.40 -22.82 1.31
C TYR A 147 -17.53 -22.82 0.04
N GLY A 148 -18.03 -23.42 -1.05
CA GLY A 148 -17.32 -23.53 -2.31
C GLY A 148 -17.33 -22.24 -3.11
N VAL A 149 -16.24 -22.01 -3.85
CA VAL A 149 -16.13 -20.94 -4.84
C VAL A 149 -16.60 -21.49 -6.18
N ILE A 150 -17.62 -20.85 -6.74
CA ILE A 150 -18.06 -21.15 -8.09
C ILE A 150 -17.14 -20.37 -9.06
N PRO A 151 -16.45 -21.02 -10.00
CA PRO A 151 -15.62 -20.32 -10.97
C PRO A 151 -16.49 -19.36 -11.81
N CYS A 152 -16.10 -18.09 -11.88
CA CYS A 152 -16.85 -17.07 -12.60
C CYS A 152 -16.63 -17.08 -14.14
N ASP A 153 -15.91 -18.06 -14.70
CA ASP A 153 -15.51 -18.04 -16.11
C ASP A 153 -15.55 -19.43 -16.77
N TYR A 154 -16.00 -19.43 -18.02
CA TYR A 154 -16.22 -20.59 -18.89
C TYR A 154 -14.94 -21.06 -19.61
N GLU A 155 -13.85 -20.28 -19.58
CA GLU A 155 -12.63 -20.53 -20.36
C GLU A 155 -11.41 -20.95 -19.53
N LYS A 156 -11.48 -20.89 -18.19
CA LYS A 156 -10.37 -21.33 -17.34
C LYS A 156 -10.57 -22.79 -16.98
N THR A 157 -9.49 -23.57 -17.13
CA THR A 157 -9.33 -24.93 -16.58
C THR A 157 -10.12 -25.07 -15.29
N LEU A 158 -11.08 -25.99 -15.26
CA LEU A 158 -11.98 -26.22 -14.13
C LEU A 158 -11.15 -26.41 -12.86
N GLU A 159 -10.99 -25.34 -12.08
CA GLU A 159 -10.33 -25.42 -10.78
C GLU A 159 -11.32 -26.07 -9.82
N LEU A 160 -11.30 -27.41 -9.82
CA LEU A 160 -12.25 -28.24 -9.11
C LEU A 160 -12.08 -28.09 -7.59
N HIS A 161 -13.21 -27.84 -6.91
CA HIS A 161 -13.37 -27.90 -5.46
C HIS A 161 -12.50 -26.90 -4.66
N LYS A 162 -12.53 -25.63 -5.04
CA LYS A 162 -11.99 -24.53 -4.22
C LYS A 162 -12.98 -24.09 -3.15
N PHE A 163 -12.50 -23.94 -1.93
CA PHE A 163 -13.26 -23.42 -0.80
C PHE A 163 -12.75 -22.04 -0.41
N GLU A 164 -13.65 -21.17 0.05
CA GLU A 164 -13.31 -19.84 0.53
C GLU A 164 -14.07 -19.52 1.83
N LEU A 165 -13.33 -19.01 2.81
CA LEU A 165 -13.88 -18.58 4.09
C LEU A 165 -13.44 -17.17 4.41
N ASN A 166 -14.41 -16.30 4.71
CA ASN A 166 -14.16 -14.95 5.17
C ASN A 166 -13.79 -14.97 6.65
N LEU A 167 -12.64 -14.40 6.97
CA LEU A 167 -12.15 -14.29 8.34
C LEU A 167 -12.04 -12.84 8.79
N ARG A 168 -12.30 -12.63 10.07
CA ARG A 168 -11.91 -11.41 10.78
C ARG A 168 -11.34 -11.78 12.14
N GLY A 169 -10.39 -10.99 12.61
CA GLY A 169 -9.78 -11.24 13.89
C GLY A 169 -8.93 -10.08 14.40
N THR A 170 -8.28 -10.35 15.52
CA THR A 170 -7.45 -9.39 16.26
C THR A 170 -6.11 -10.03 16.61
N VAL A 171 -5.03 -9.27 16.45
CA VAL A 171 -3.67 -9.63 16.81
C VAL A 171 -3.41 -9.27 18.27
N TYR A 172 -2.81 -10.21 19.00
CA TYR A 172 -2.42 -10.12 20.40
C TYR A 172 -0.94 -10.51 20.56
N PRO A 173 -0.30 -10.10 21.67
CA PRO A 173 1.00 -10.61 22.08
C PRO A 173 1.03 -12.15 22.18
N PRO A 174 2.21 -12.79 22.10
CA PRO A 174 2.32 -14.24 22.10
C PRO A 174 1.78 -14.87 23.40
N VAL A 175 1.03 -15.96 23.28
CA VAL A 175 0.60 -16.76 24.44
C VAL A 175 1.70 -17.69 24.93
N ASN A 176 1.96 -17.64 26.25
CA ASN A 176 2.94 -18.52 26.92
C ASN A 176 2.45 -19.96 27.12
N ASN A 177 1.16 -20.25 26.87
CA ASN A 177 0.50 -21.52 27.20
C ASN A 177 0.32 -22.47 26.00
N LEU A 178 1.26 -22.44 25.04
CA LEU A 178 1.20 -23.22 23.78
C LEU A 178 0.97 -24.73 23.97
N LYS A 179 1.33 -25.29 25.13
CA LYS A 179 1.21 -26.73 25.43
C LYS A 179 -0.24 -27.26 25.43
N LYS A 180 -1.26 -26.39 25.43
CA LYS A 180 -2.69 -26.75 25.44
C LYS A 180 -3.38 -26.56 24.08
N ILE A 181 -2.64 -26.20 23.04
CA ILE A 181 -3.19 -25.84 21.73
C ILE A 181 -2.89 -26.96 20.74
N THR A 182 -3.83 -27.29 19.85
CA THR A 182 -3.66 -28.34 18.86
C THR A 182 -2.65 -27.89 17.79
N PRO A 183 -1.54 -28.62 17.59
CA PRO A 183 -0.53 -28.23 16.61
C PRO A 183 -1.05 -28.41 15.18
N LEU A 184 -0.59 -27.54 14.28
CA LEU A 184 -0.80 -27.67 12.84
C LEU A 184 0.15 -28.72 12.25
N SER A 185 -0.26 -29.36 11.15
CA SER A 185 0.56 -30.35 10.43
C SER A 185 1.85 -29.75 9.88
N LYS A 186 1.80 -28.47 9.51
CA LYS A 186 2.94 -27.64 9.15
C LYS A 186 2.68 -26.19 9.57
N PRO A 187 3.72 -25.38 9.78
CA PRO A 187 3.56 -23.95 9.93
C PRO A 187 2.98 -23.31 8.66
N TYR A 188 2.11 -22.30 8.81
CA TYR A 188 1.63 -21.49 7.69
C TYR A 188 2.13 -20.05 7.84
N HIS A 189 2.64 -19.50 6.75
CA HIS A 189 3.14 -18.14 6.74
C HIS A 189 1.99 -17.15 6.61
N VAL A 190 1.86 -16.24 7.58
CA VAL A 190 0.78 -15.27 7.67
C VAL A 190 1.36 -13.86 7.59
N ARG A 191 0.73 -13.03 6.76
CA ARG A 191 1.10 -11.64 6.58
C ARG A 191 -0.14 -10.77 6.65
N ILE A 192 -0.09 -9.73 7.48
CA ILE A 192 -1.15 -8.72 7.61
C ILE A 192 -0.63 -7.43 7.00
N GLN A 193 -1.36 -6.91 6.02
CA GLN A 193 -0.96 -5.75 5.22
C GLN A 193 -1.98 -4.63 5.30
N TYR A 194 -1.52 -3.39 5.16
CA TYR A 194 -2.36 -2.20 5.05
C TYR A 194 -2.17 -1.55 3.68
N LEU A 195 -3.26 -1.21 3.02
CA LEU A 195 -3.24 -0.47 1.76
C LEU A 195 -3.07 1.02 2.05
N HIS A 196 -1.86 1.54 1.85
CA HIS A 196 -1.53 2.94 2.05
C HIS A 196 -1.75 3.73 0.76
N ASP A 197 -2.51 4.83 0.87
CA ASP A 197 -2.61 5.83 -0.19
C ASP A 197 -1.33 6.68 -0.21
N LYS A 198 -0.56 6.51 -1.26
CA LYS A 198 0.58 7.36 -1.59
C LYS A 198 0.12 8.43 -2.56
N SER A 199 -0.32 9.55 -2.02
CA SER A 199 -0.65 10.73 -2.80
C SER A 199 0.20 11.93 -2.40
N GLY A 200 0.78 12.60 -3.39
CA GLY A 200 1.65 13.75 -3.14
C GLY A 200 2.31 14.33 -4.37
N LYS A 201 2.96 15.49 -4.19
CA LYS A 201 3.78 16.10 -5.24
C LYS A 201 5.10 15.35 -5.36
N VAL A 202 5.36 14.75 -6.53
CA VAL A 202 6.62 14.07 -6.86
C VAL A 202 7.34 14.83 -7.98
N PRO A 203 8.68 14.80 -8.02
CA PRO A 203 9.42 15.41 -9.13
C PRO A 203 9.11 14.68 -10.43
N LEU A 204 8.99 15.42 -11.53
CA LEU A 204 8.93 14.87 -12.87
C LEU A 204 10.18 14.03 -13.16
N SER A 205 10.01 12.90 -13.84
CA SER A 205 11.13 12.12 -14.38
C SER A 205 11.90 12.93 -15.42
N THR A 206 13.14 12.53 -15.71
CA THR A 206 13.99 13.22 -16.70
C THR A 206 13.31 13.37 -18.05
N LYS A 207 12.58 12.33 -18.51
CA LYS A 207 11.83 12.37 -19.77
C LYS A 207 10.69 13.37 -19.74
N GLU A 208 9.95 13.44 -18.63
CA GLU A 208 8.84 14.36 -18.45
C GLU A 208 9.33 15.82 -18.33
N LYS A 209 10.43 16.06 -17.63
CA LYS A 209 11.10 17.37 -17.58
C LYS A 209 11.53 17.85 -18.96
N LEU A 210 12.08 16.95 -19.78
CA LEU A 210 12.47 17.27 -21.16
C LEU A 210 11.25 17.59 -22.04
N ALA A 211 10.13 16.92 -21.81
CA ALA A 211 8.88 17.18 -22.51
C ALA A 211 8.19 18.49 -22.07
N SER A 212 8.45 18.99 -20.85
CA SER A 212 7.86 20.23 -20.33
C SER A 212 8.68 21.50 -20.63
N LEU A 213 9.94 21.36 -21.09
CA LEU A 213 10.81 22.45 -21.55
C LEU A 213 10.17 23.42 -22.57
N PRO A 214 9.43 22.98 -23.61
CA PRO A 214 8.84 23.90 -24.60
C PRO A 214 7.72 24.80 -24.05
N LEU A 215 7.20 24.53 -22.85
CA LEU A 215 6.15 25.32 -22.20
C LEU A 215 6.71 26.38 -21.24
N LEU A 216 8.02 26.48 -21.08
CA LEU A 216 8.63 27.48 -20.21
C LEU A 216 8.63 28.86 -20.91
N PRO A 217 8.14 29.93 -20.26
CA PRO A 217 8.28 31.26 -20.82
C PRO A 217 9.77 31.61 -20.90
N PHE A 218 10.29 31.73 -22.12
CA PHE A 218 11.69 32.06 -22.44
C PHE A 218 12.06 33.50 -22.07
N THR A 219 11.88 33.88 -20.81
CA THR A 219 12.31 35.18 -20.24
C THR A 219 13.54 35.04 -19.36
N LEU A 220 14.22 33.90 -19.45
CA LEU A 220 15.47 33.60 -18.77
C LEU A 220 16.64 34.01 -19.67
N THR A 221 17.18 35.21 -19.46
CA THR A 221 18.47 35.62 -20.03
C THR A 221 19.60 34.85 -19.34
N PHE A 222 19.82 33.60 -19.74
CA PHE A 222 20.94 32.77 -19.27
C PHE A 222 21.70 32.18 -20.46
N ASP A 223 23.03 32.13 -20.32
CA ASP A 223 23.95 31.52 -21.28
C ASP A 223 23.42 30.15 -21.75
N ILE A 224 23.21 30.06 -23.08
CA ILE A 224 22.53 28.97 -23.81
C ILE A 224 23.17 27.59 -23.55
N ILE A 225 24.39 27.55 -22.98
CA ILE A 225 25.20 26.35 -22.78
C ILE A 225 24.91 25.67 -21.43
N ALA A 226 24.41 26.38 -20.41
CA ALA A 226 24.30 25.83 -19.04
C ALA A 226 22.96 25.12 -18.71
N LEU A 227 21.94 25.34 -19.52
CA LEU A 227 20.57 24.87 -19.25
C LEU A 227 20.43 23.33 -19.28
N PRO A 228 21.03 22.60 -20.23
CA PRO A 228 20.96 21.15 -20.25
C PRO A 228 21.61 20.51 -19.01
N ALA A 229 22.74 21.06 -18.55
CA ALA A 229 23.51 20.50 -17.44
C ALA A 229 22.80 20.64 -16.09
N LYS A 230 22.19 21.80 -15.80
CA LYS A 230 21.44 22.03 -14.55
C LYS A 230 20.14 21.21 -14.48
N VAL A 231 19.44 21.01 -15.60
CA VAL A 231 18.22 20.18 -15.66
C VAL A 231 18.54 18.69 -15.48
N MET A 232 19.72 18.24 -15.90
CA MET A 232 20.22 16.88 -15.68
C MET A 232 20.82 16.63 -14.29
N GLY A 233 20.79 17.62 -13.37
CA GLY A 233 21.33 17.47 -12.02
C GLY A 233 22.85 17.41 -11.95
N ILE A 234 23.55 17.81 -13.02
CA ILE A 234 25.01 17.90 -13.02
C ILE A 234 25.37 19.20 -12.32
N ILE A 235 25.81 19.10 -11.07
CA ILE A 235 26.37 20.22 -10.33
C ILE A 235 27.74 20.52 -10.94
N TYR A 236 27.85 21.61 -11.70
CA TYR A 236 29.13 22.15 -12.10
C TYR A 236 29.77 22.79 -10.85
N GLN A 237 30.71 22.08 -10.22
CA GLN A 237 31.66 22.70 -9.30
C GLN A 237 32.80 23.31 -10.13
N PRO A 238 33.26 24.52 -9.78
CA PRO A 238 34.11 25.36 -10.63
C PRO A 238 35.44 24.71 -11.03
#